data_AF-A0AA95B7L7-F1
#
_entry.id   AF-A0AA95B7L7-F1
#
_cell.length_a   1.000
_cell.length_b   1.000
_cell.length_c   1.000
_cell.angle_alpha   90.00
_cell.angle_beta   90.00
_cell.angle_gamma   90.00
#
_symmetry.space_group_name_H-M   'P 1'
#
loop_
_entity.id
_entity.type
_entity.pdbx_description
1 polymer ?
#
loop_
_entity_poly.entity_id
_entity_poly.type
_entity_poly.pdbx_seq_one_letter_code
_entity_poly.pdbx_strand_id
1 'polypeptide(L)'
;MEPTPTINYDFYFNSNEWFIIASLLAGYALIFFLPKRFPLPLSLLFIIIGVNSGIVFDHTISIPPFDFYDVNDSSYFELFDFLSYIQYGPYGYLFFYLHSYLKIKGYFNMLYIVMWSIIAMFTEGIAAYLGVFHYKKGYVFIFSYPFYFYIQTITLVLYLYIMKITKLPEKYPKHQ
;
A
#
# COMPACT_ATOMS: atom_id res chain seq x y z
N MET A 1 -33.42 3.92 -6.33
CA MET A 1 -32.46 3.54 -5.28
C MET A 1 -32.08 2.11 -5.58
N GLU A 2 -30.90 1.87 -6.13
CA GLU A 2 -30.39 0.51 -6.21
C GLU A 2 -30.29 -0.05 -4.79
N PRO A 3 -30.65 -1.32 -4.55
CA PRO A 3 -30.51 -1.92 -3.25
C PRO A 3 -29.03 -1.82 -2.86
N THR A 4 -28.75 -1.16 -1.72
CA THR A 4 -27.43 -1.22 -1.10
C THR A 4 -27.06 -2.70 -0.95
N PRO A 5 -25.91 -3.15 -1.47
CA PRO A 5 -25.50 -4.54 -1.32
C PRO A 5 -25.53 -4.89 0.17
N THR A 6 -26.24 -5.95 0.53
CA THR A 6 -26.21 -6.51 1.88
C THR A 6 -24.80 -7.02 2.13
N ILE A 7 -24.05 -6.30 2.96
CA ILE A 7 -22.76 -6.75 3.47
C ILE A 7 -23.05 -7.88 4.45
N ASN A 8 -22.66 -9.10 4.07
CA ASN A 8 -22.69 -10.25 4.97
C ASN A 8 -21.31 -10.37 5.61
N TYR A 9 -21.20 -9.92 6.85
CA TYR A 9 -20.01 -10.13 7.66
C TYR A 9 -19.88 -11.62 8.01
N ASP A 10 -18.71 -12.20 7.77
CA ASP A 10 -18.37 -13.56 8.14
C ASP A 10 -17.32 -13.51 9.26
N PHE A 11 -17.57 -14.13 10.41
CA PHE A 11 -16.61 -14.15 11.52
C PHE A 11 -15.70 -15.40 11.51
N TYR A 12 -15.77 -16.20 10.44
CA TYR A 12 -14.90 -17.35 10.26
C TYR A 12 -13.63 -16.98 9.51
N PHE A 13 -12.53 -17.58 9.94
CA PHE A 13 -11.26 -17.50 9.23
C PHE A 13 -11.38 -18.10 7.82
N ASN A 14 -11.33 -17.24 6.81
CA ASN A 14 -11.65 -17.48 5.43
C ASN A 14 -10.55 -16.93 4.47
N SER A 15 -10.95 -16.58 3.26
CA SER A 15 -10.04 -16.21 2.16
C SER A 15 -9.36 -14.86 2.38
N ASN A 16 -10.00 -13.90 3.05
CA ASN A 16 -9.44 -12.58 3.34
C ASN A 16 -8.25 -12.67 4.31
N GLU A 17 -8.33 -13.43 5.41
CA GLU A 17 -7.21 -13.55 6.34
C GLU A 17 -6.05 -14.33 5.75
N TRP A 18 -6.34 -15.39 4.98
CA TRP A 18 -5.32 -16.11 4.22
C TRP A 18 -4.61 -15.17 3.23
N PHE A 19 -5.36 -14.30 2.56
CA PHE A 19 -4.77 -13.30 1.67
C PHE A 19 -3.88 -12.31 2.42
N ILE A 20 -4.34 -11.79 3.57
CA ILE A 20 -3.56 -10.87 4.41
C ILE A 20 -2.25 -11.53 4.87
N ILE A 21 -2.34 -12.75 5.43
CA ILE A 21 -1.16 -13.49 5.90
C ILE A 21 -0.21 -13.81 4.74
N ALA A 22 -0.72 -14.34 3.65
CA ALA A 22 0.10 -14.75 2.51
C ALA A 22 0.83 -13.56 1.89
N SER A 23 0.12 -12.45 1.66
CA SER A 23 0.70 -11.23 1.09
C SER A 23 1.69 -10.55 2.04
N LEU A 24 1.41 -10.52 3.34
CA LEU A 24 2.32 -10.03 4.37
C LEU A 24 3.63 -10.84 4.39
N LEU A 25 3.52 -12.16 4.51
CA LEU A 25 4.69 -13.05 4.56
C LEU A 25 5.47 -13.02 3.25
N ALA A 26 4.79 -13.07 2.10
CA ALA A 26 5.44 -12.99 0.79
C ALA A 26 6.16 -11.65 0.60
N GLY A 27 5.54 -10.53 0.98
CA GLY A 27 6.11 -9.20 0.88
C GLY A 27 7.38 -9.04 1.70
N TYR A 28 7.35 -9.42 2.98
CA TYR A 28 8.53 -9.34 3.84
C TYR A 28 9.61 -10.36 3.49
N ALA A 29 9.23 -11.58 3.06
CA ALA A 29 10.18 -12.56 2.54
C ALA A 29 10.91 -12.02 1.30
N LEU A 30 10.18 -11.42 0.36
CA LEU A 30 10.76 -10.80 -0.82
C LEU A 30 11.78 -9.71 -0.41
N ILE A 31 11.44 -8.84 0.53
CA ILE A 31 12.36 -7.82 1.05
C ILE A 31 13.60 -8.43 1.67
N PHE A 32 13.44 -9.52 2.43
CA PHE A 32 14.55 -10.21 3.08
C PHE A 32 15.54 -10.81 2.08
N PHE A 33 15.04 -11.38 0.97
CA PHE A 33 15.87 -11.98 -0.07
C PHE A 33 16.44 -10.98 -1.09
N LEU A 34 15.84 -9.79 -1.22
CA LEU A 34 16.34 -8.77 -2.13
C LEU A 34 17.72 -8.24 -1.71
N PRO A 35 18.63 -7.98 -2.67
CA PRO A 35 19.91 -7.35 -2.38
C PRO A 35 19.72 -6.01 -1.67
N LYS A 36 20.35 -5.83 -0.50
CA LYS A 36 20.18 -4.64 0.33
C LYS A 36 20.61 -3.37 -0.42
N ARG A 37 19.65 -2.50 -0.68
CA ARG A 37 19.86 -1.20 -1.34
C ARG A 37 19.96 -0.04 -0.36
N PHE A 38 19.33 -0.15 0.80
CA PHE A 38 19.26 0.93 1.78
C PHE A 38 19.84 0.47 3.13
N PRO A 39 20.47 1.39 3.89
CA PRO A 39 20.71 1.20 5.32
C PRO A 39 19.44 0.82 6.07
N LEU A 40 19.58 0.03 7.13
CA LEU A 40 18.45 -0.41 7.97
C LEU A 40 17.53 0.76 8.40
N PRO A 41 18.02 1.92 8.86
CA PRO A 41 17.13 3.03 9.23
C PRO A 41 16.27 3.54 8.07
N LEU A 42 16.82 3.61 6.85
CA LEU A 42 16.06 4.01 5.67
C LEU A 42 15.08 2.93 5.23
N SER A 43 15.49 1.65 5.28
CA SER A 43 14.59 0.53 5.00
C SER A 43 13.37 0.55 5.92
N LEU A 44 13.59 0.75 7.22
CA LEU A 44 12.51 0.86 8.21
C LEU A 44 11.63 2.09 7.95
N LEU A 45 12.22 3.24 7.66
CA LEU A 45 11.48 4.45 7.31
C LEU A 45 10.56 4.22 6.11
N PHE A 46 11.06 3.59 5.06
CA PHE A 46 10.31 3.29 3.84
C PHE A 46 9.17 2.30 4.06
N ILE A 47 9.38 1.29 4.91
CA ILE A 47 8.31 0.39 5.37
C ILE A 47 7.24 1.20 6.12
N ILE A 48 7.65 2.05 7.06
CA ILE A 48 6.72 2.87 7.85
C ILE A 48 5.93 3.83 6.97
N ILE A 49 6.54 4.42 5.93
CA ILE A 49 5.83 5.25 4.95
C ILE A 49 4.75 4.44 4.23
N GLY A 50 5.04 3.19 3.85
CA GLY A 50 4.07 2.27 3.26
C GLY A 50 2.87 2.02 4.18
N VAL A 51 3.14 1.62 5.43
CA VAL A 51 2.11 1.38 6.46
C VAL A 51 1.25 2.63 6.68
N ASN A 52 1.88 3.79 6.85
CA ASN A 52 1.15 5.05 7.04
C ASN A 52 0.30 5.44 5.84
N SER A 53 0.76 5.14 4.61
CA SER A 53 -0.01 5.46 3.41
C SER A 53 -1.34 4.71 3.36
N GLY A 54 -1.33 3.43 3.72
CA GLY A 54 -2.55 2.63 3.84
C GLY A 54 -3.47 3.11 4.96
N ILE A 55 -2.92 3.32 6.16
CA ILE A 55 -3.69 3.84 7.31
C ILE A 55 -4.35 5.18 6.97
N VAL A 56 -3.60 6.13 6.40
CA VAL A 56 -4.13 7.45 6.03
C VAL A 56 -5.22 7.31 4.97
N PHE A 57 -5.02 6.46 3.97
CA PHE A 57 -6.03 6.23 2.94
C PHE A 57 -7.31 5.69 3.57
N ASP A 58 -7.23 4.54 4.24
CA ASP A 58 -8.38 3.87 4.84
C ASP A 58 -9.09 4.81 5.83
N HIS A 59 -8.38 5.37 6.81
CA HIS A 59 -9.00 6.25 7.82
C HIS A 59 -9.44 7.63 7.31
N THR A 60 -9.12 8.02 6.08
CA THR A 60 -9.67 9.26 5.52
C THR A 60 -11.05 9.03 4.91
N ILE A 61 -11.30 7.84 4.34
CA ILE A 61 -12.47 7.60 3.50
C ILE A 61 -13.36 6.41 3.93
N SER A 62 -12.84 5.48 4.72
CA SER A 62 -13.57 4.31 5.23
C SER A 62 -14.31 4.58 6.56
N ILE A 63 -13.95 5.64 7.27
CA ILE A 63 -14.62 6.05 8.52
C ILE A 63 -15.51 7.29 8.32
N PRO A 64 -16.44 7.60 9.25
CA PRO A 64 -17.22 8.83 9.20
C PRO A 64 -16.34 10.09 9.07
N PRO A 65 -16.74 11.08 8.26
CA PRO A 65 -18.06 11.27 7.68
C PRO A 65 -18.30 10.57 6.32
N PHE A 66 -17.26 10.09 5.65
CA PHE A 66 -17.39 9.52 4.31
C PHE A 66 -17.93 8.08 4.36
N ASP A 67 -17.26 7.18 5.08
CA ASP A 67 -17.64 5.76 5.26
C ASP A 67 -18.04 5.10 3.91
N PHE A 68 -17.07 5.12 2.99
CA PHE A 68 -17.21 4.62 1.62
C PHE A 68 -16.98 3.11 1.50
N TYR A 69 -16.34 2.46 2.46
CA TYR A 69 -16.20 1.01 2.53
C TYR A 69 -15.87 0.58 3.96
N ASP A 70 -16.13 -0.69 4.28
CA ASP A 70 -15.51 -1.34 5.43
C ASP A 70 -14.24 -2.05 5.02
N VAL A 71 -13.28 -2.04 5.95
CA VAL A 71 -12.10 -2.89 5.90
C VAL A 71 -12.45 -4.16 6.66
N ASN A 72 -12.29 -5.30 6.02
CA ASN A 72 -12.44 -6.64 6.57
C ASN A 72 -13.88 -6.98 7.04
N ASP A 73 -14.02 -8.10 7.76
CA ASP A 73 -15.28 -8.73 8.15
C ASP A 73 -16.09 -7.98 9.23
N SER A 74 -15.66 -6.80 9.68
CA SER A 74 -16.32 -6.10 10.76
C SER A 74 -16.16 -4.59 10.62
N SER A 75 -17.16 -3.84 11.09
CA SER A 75 -17.04 -2.39 11.26
C SER A 75 -16.19 -2.00 12.48
N TYR A 76 -15.80 -2.98 13.31
CA TYR A 76 -14.91 -2.78 14.46
C TYR A 76 -13.49 -3.18 14.10
N PHE A 77 -12.53 -2.50 14.73
CA PHE A 77 -11.12 -2.80 14.53
C PHE A 77 -10.74 -4.16 15.16
N GLU A 78 -10.18 -5.04 14.34
CA GLU A 78 -9.76 -6.40 14.65
C GLU A 78 -8.26 -6.61 14.37
N LEU A 79 -7.74 -7.77 14.80
CA LEU A 79 -6.32 -8.10 14.61
C LEU A 79 -5.93 -8.12 13.13
N PHE A 80 -6.81 -8.59 12.24
CA PHE A 80 -6.52 -8.68 10.81
C PHE A 80 -6.52 -7.31 10.14
N ASP A 81 -7.20 -6.31 10.70
CA ASP A 81 -7.05 -4.91 10.26
C ASP A 81 -5.66 -4.39 10.60
N PHE A 82 -5.17 -4.68 11.81
CA PHE A 82 -3.80 -4.32 12.16
C PHE A 82 -2.77 -4.98 11.23
N LEU A 83 -2.96 -6.26 10.92
CA LEU A 83 -2.06 -7.00 10.02
C LEU A 83 -2.16 -6.49 8.57
N SER A 84 -3.34 -6.12 8.09
CA SER A 84 -3.51 -5.53 6.75
C SER A 84 -2.83 -4.17 6.66
N TYR A 85 -2.78 -3.38 7.75
CA TYR A 85 -1.99 -2.15 7.77
C TYR A 85 -0.49 -2.41 7.65
N ILE A 86 0.03 -3.42 8.36
CA ILE A 86 1.45 -3.82 8.26
C ILE A 86 1.76 -4.34 6.86
N GLN A 87 0.81 -5.01 6.20
CA GLN A 87 0.95 -5.54 4.83
C GLN A 87 1.24 -4.43 3.80
N TYR A 88 0.83 -3.17 4.02
CA TYR A 88 1.23 -2.06 3.15
C TYR A 88 2.72 -1.71 3.22
N GLY A 89 3.39 -2.09 4.31
CA GLY A 89 4.81 -1.82 4.54
C GLY A 89 5.72 -2.34 3.42
N PRO A 90 5.61 -3.63 3.05
CA PRO A 90 6.35 -4.19 1.94
C PRO A 90 6.14 -3.47 0.61
N TYR A 91 4.90 -3.09 0.28
CA TYR A 91 4.60 -2.33 -0.94
C TYR A 91 5.31 -0.97 -0.94
N GLY A 92 5.31 -0.27 0.19
CA GLY A 92 6.04 1.00 0.35
C GLY A 92 7.55 0.83 0.14
N TYR A 93 8.16 -0.19 0.74
CA TYR A 93 9.58 -0.46 0.53
C TYR A 93 9.89 -0.82 -0.93
N LEU A 94 9.10 -1.71 -1.54
CA LEU A 94 9.30 -2.17 -2.92
C LEU A 94 9.16 -1.03 -3.93
N PHE A 95 8.27 -0.07 -3.68
CA PHE A 95 8.15 1.14 -4.48
C PHE A 95 9.49 1.90 -4.54
N PHE A 96 10.08 2.23 -3.39
CA PHE A 96 11.36 2.94 -3.39
C PHE A 96 12.52 2.07 -3.87
N TYR A 97 12.47 0.77 -3.58
CA TYR A 97 13.47 -0.19 -4.03
C TYR A 97 13.53 -0.26 -5.57
N LEU A 98 12.39 -0.40 -6.23
CA LEU A 98 12.30 -0.52 -7.68
C LEU A 98 12.62 0.80 -8.37
N HIS A 99 12.18 1.93 -7.82
CA HIS A 99 12.59 3.26 -8.29
C HIS A 99 14.12 3.38 -8.32
N SER A 100 14.77 3.01 -7.21
CA SER A 100 16.22 2.96 -7.12
C SER A 100 16.86 1.91 -8.04
N TYR A 101 16.24 0.74 -8.18
CA TYR A 101 16.77 -0.37 -8.99
C TYR A 101 16.85 0.03 -10.46
N LEU A 102 15.78 0.64 -10.94
CA LEU A 102 15.60 1.06 -12.32
C LEU A 102 16.24 2.42 -12.61
N LYS A 103 16.74 3.12 -11.57
CA LYS A 103 17.38 4.44 -11.66
C LYS A 103 16.49 5.45 -12.40
N ILE A 104 15.21 5.47 -12.05
CA ILE A 104 14.18 6.26 -12.73
C ILE A 104 14.43 7.75 -12.50
N LYS A 105 14.37 8.55 -13.59
CA LYS A 105 14.64 9.99 -13.57
C LYS A 105 13.73 10.78 -14.51
N GLY A 106 13.58 12.07 -14.22
CA GLY A 106 12.85 13.01 -15.08
C GLY A 106 11.41 12.58 -15.32
N TYR A 107 10.97 12.62 -16.58
CA TYR A 107 9.60 12.28 -16.98
C TYR A 107 9.20 10.83 -16.67
N PHE A 108 10.17 9.90 -16.56
CA PHE A 108 9.86 8.51 -16.21
C PHE A 108 9.34 8.34 -14.78
N ASN A 109 9.53 9.33 -13.89
CA ASN A 109 8.90 9.32 -12.57
C ASN A 109 7.37 9.32 -12.67
N MET A 110 6.80 10.07 -13.62
CA MET A 110 5.35 10.09 -13.81
C MET A 110 4.84 8.74 -14.31
N LEU A 111 5.52 8.14 -15.30
CA LEU A 111 5.18 6.81 -15.78
C LEU A 111 5.28 5.77 -14.66
N TYR A 112 6.30 5.88 -13.81
CA TYR A 112 6.48 5.00 -12.67
C TYR A 112 5.31 5.07 -11.68
N ILE A 113 4.85 6.28 -11.35
CA ILE A 113 3.68 6.49 -10.48
C ILE A 113 2.42 5.90 -11.13
N VAL A 114 2.17 6.17 -12.41
CA VAL A 114 1.00 5.62 -13.13
C VAL A 114 0.99 4.09 -13.08
N MET A 115 2.12 3.45 -13.39
CA MET A 115 2.23 1.99 -13.36
C MET A 115 2.05 1.43 -11.96
N TRP A 116 2.62 2.08 -10.94
CA TRP A 116 2.47 1.62 -9.55
C TRP A 116 1.06 1.86 -9.01
N SER A 117 0.36 2.89 -9.48
CA SER A 117 -1.06 3.12 -9.18
C SER A 117 -1.94 2.04 -9.80
N ILE A 118 -1.64 1.59 -11.03
CA ILE A 118 -2.35 0.45 -11.66
C ILE A 118 -2.10 -0.85 -10.88
N ILE A 119 -0.87 -1.08 -10.42
CA ILE A 119 -0.54 -2.26 -9.59
C ILE A 119 -1.30 -2.20 -8.26
N ALA A 120 -1.33 -1.03 -7.60
CA ALA A 120 -2.05 -0.85 -6.34
C ALA A 120 -3.55 -1.13 -6.51
N MET A 121 -4.15 -0.58 -7.57
CA MET A 121 -5.52 -0.89 -7.97
C MET A 121 -5.70 -2.39 -8.15
N PHE A 122 -4.88 -3.05 -8.97
CA PHE A 122 -5.02 -4.49 -9.21
C PHE A 122 -4.99 -5.31 -7.90
N THR A 123 -4.10 -4.96 -6.97
CA THR A 123 -4.04 -5.61 -5.65
C THR A 123 -5.30 -5.34 -4.81
N GLU A 124 -5.80 -4.10 -4.78
CA GLU A 124 -7.06 -3.77 -4.09
C GLU A 124 -8.24 -4.53 -4.72
N GLY A 125 -8.29 -4.67 -6.04
CA GLY A 125 -9.32 -5.45 -6.73
C GLY A 125 -9.30 -6.94 -6.35
N ILE A 126 -8.12 -7.54 -6.20
CA ILE A 126 -7.97 -8.91 -5.66
C ILE A 126 -8.45 -8.95 -4.21
N ALA A 127 -8.05 -7.98 -3.40
CA ALA A 127 -8.43 -7.90 -2.00
C ALA A 127 -9.96 -7.77 -1.84
N ALA A 128 -10.61 -6.93 -2.64
CA ALA A 128 -12.06 -6.79 -2.68
C ALA A 128 -12.76 -8.08 -3.13
N TYR A 129 -12.22 -8.77 -4.14
CA TYR A 129 -12.74 -10.07 -4.58
C TYR A 129 -12.65 -11.13 -3.48
N LEU A 130 -11.61 -11.08 -2.64
CA LEU A 130 -11.39 -12.01 -1.53
C LEU A 130 -12.08 -11.59 -0.22
N GLY A 131 -12.87 -10.50 -0.22
CA GLY A 131 -13.63 -10.07 0.95
C GLY A 131 -12.87 -9.19 1.93
N VAL A 132 -11.74 -8.59 1.54
CA VAL A 132 -10.99 -7.64 2.41
C VAL A 132 -11.63 -6.25 2.38
N PHE A 133 -12.28 -5.87 1.27
CA PHE A 133 -12.92 -4.56 1.13
C PHE A 133 -14.39 -4.71 0.72
N HIS A 134 -15.28 -4.06 1.47
CA HIS A 134 -16.71 -4.05 1.20
C HIS A 134 -17.18 -2.63 0.88
N TYR A 135 -17.29 -2.32 -0.42
CA TYR A 135 -17.68 -0.98 -0.87
C TYR A 135 -19.13 -0.62 -0.53
N LYS A 136 -19.35 0.63 -0.12
CA LYS A 136 -20.63 1.21 0.30
C LYS A 136 -20.92 2.51 -0.46
N LYS A 137 -22.15 3.01 -0.31
CA LYS A 137 -22.57 4.36 -0.73
C LYS A 137 -22.25 4.71 -2.19
N GLY A 138 -22.26 3.71 -3.08
CA GLY A 138 -21.95 3.90 -4.50
C GLY A 138 -20.47 4.20 -4.78
N TYR A 139 -19.58 3.97 -3.80
CA TYR A 139 -18.15 4.00 -4.04
C TYR A 139 -17.79 2.88 -5.00
N VAL A 140 -17.27 3.27 -6.17
CA VAL A 140 -16.77 2.33 -7.16
C VAL A 140 -15.27 2.26 -6.98
N PHE A 141 -14.72 1.05 -6.96
CA PHE A 141 -13.30 0.76 -6.85
C PHE A 141 -12.39 1.70 -7.68
N ILE A 142 -12.80 2.12 -8.89
CA ILE A 142 -12.03 3.04 -9.73
C ILE A 142 -11.71 4.40 -9.06
N PHE A 143 -12.53 4.82 -8.09
CA PHE A 143 -12.31 6.04 -7.32
C PHE A 143 -11.09 5.98 -6.39
N SER A 144 -10.51 4.80 -6.14
CA SER A 144 -9.26 4.65 -5.38
C SER A 144 -8.03 5.10 -6.18
N TYR A 145 -8.10 5.11 -7.53
CA TYR A 145 -6.94 5.42 -8.39
C TYR A 145 -6.35 6.83 -8.15
N PRO A 146 -7.13 7.93 -8.11
CA PRO A 146 -6.60 9.26 -7.81
C PRO A 146 -5.87 9.34 -6.47
N PHE A 147 -6.32 8.59 -5.45
CA PHE A 147 -5.68 8.56 -4.15
C PHE A 147 -4.34 7.84 -4.20
N TYR A 148 -4.26 6.68 -4.86
CA TYR A 148 -2.98 6.01 -5.08
C TYR A 148 -2.00 6.90 -5.85
N PHE A 149 -2.47 7.54 -6.92
CA PHE A 149 -1.64 8.46 -7.69
C PHE A 149 -1.12 9.61 -6.83
N TYR A 150 -1.98 10.21 -6.00
CA TYR A 150 -1.63 11.32 -5.12
C TYR A 150 -0.63 10.91 -4.04
N ILE A 151 -0.91 9.82 -3.29
CA ILE A 151 -0.04 9.38 -2.20
C ILE A 151 1.33 8.91 -2.73
N GLN A 152 1.36 8.20 -3.86
CA GLN A 152 2.60 7.78 -4.52
C GLN A 152 3.41 8.98 -5.03
N THR A 153 2.74 10.03 -5.50
CA THR A 153 3.41 11.28 -5.90
C THR A 153 4.10 11.94 -4.70
N ILE A 154 3.37 12.14 -3.60
CA ILE A 154 3.93 12.79 -2.38
C ILE A 154 5.08 11.96 -1.80
N THR A 155 4.86 10.65 -1.65
CA THR A 155 5.86 9.77 -1.05
C THR A 155 7.10 9.62 -1.94
N LEU A 156 6.95 9.64 -3.27
CA LEU A 156 8.09 9.66 -4.19
C LEU A 156 8.88 10.97 -4.08
N VAL A 157 8.20 12.12 -4.01
CA VAL A 157 8.86 13.42 -3.79
C VAL A 157 9.63 13.42 -2.48
N LEU A 158 9.04 12.91 -1.40
CA LEU A 158 9.69 12.76 -0.11
C LEU A 158 10.91 11.85 -0.20
N TYR A 159 10.81 10.70 -0.88
CA TYR A 159 11.93 9.81 -1.15
C TYR A 159 13.07 10.52 -1.88
N LEU A 160 12.78 11.22 -2.98
CA LEU A 160 13.79 11.95 -3.74
C LEU A 160 14.48 13.02 -2.89
N TYR A 161 13.73 13.70 -2.02
CA TYR A 161 14.28 14.65 -1.06
C TYR A 161 15.22 13.97 -0.04
N ILE A 162 14.78 12.88 0.58
CA ILE A 162 15.59 12.09 1.54
C ILE A 162 16.89 11.62 0.89
N MET A 163 16.81 11.06 -0.31
CA MET A 163 17.98 10.54 -1.02
C MET A 163 18.95 11.64 -1.46
N LYS A 164 18.47 12.87 -1.65
CA LYS A 164 19.31 14.04 -1.97
C LYS A 164 20.09 14.54 -0.74
N ILE A 165 19.47 14.52 0.45
CA ILE A 165 20.11 15.04 1.68
C ILE A 165 20.96 13.98 2.40
N THR A 166 20.67 12.69 2.20
CA THR A 166 21.32 11.61 2.95
C THR A 166 22.63 11.20 2.31
N LYS A 167 23.72 11.24 3.10
CA LYS A 167 25.00 10.64 2.71
C LYS A 167 24.97 9.15 3.01
N LEU A 168 24.98 8.34 1.96
CA LEU A 168 24.99 6.89 2.11
C LEU A 168 26.41 6.35 2.27
N PRO A 169 26.61 5.32 3.12
CA PRO A 169 27.86 4.58 3.16
C PRO A 169 28.20 3.97 1.80
N GLU A 170 29.49 3.92 1.44
CA GLU A 170 29.98 3.45 0.12
C GLU A 170 29.55 2.01 -0.24
N LYS A 171 29.22 1.20 0.76
CA LYS A 171 28.71 -0.16 0.54
C LYS A 171 27.33 -0.22 -0.13
N TYR A 172 26.59 0.88 -0.18
CA TYR A 172 25.27 0.96 -0.82
C TYR A 172 25.38 1.59 -2.22
N PRO A 173 24.58 1.10 -3.20
CA PRO A 173 24.64 1.60 -4.56
C PRO A 173 24.18 3.06 -4.65
N LYS A 174 24.67 3.79 -5.66
CA LYS A 174 24.14 5.13 -5.97
C LYS A 174 22.72 5.01 -6.51
N HIS A 175 21.82 5.84 -5.96
CA HIS A 175 20.40 5.82 -6.29
C HIS A 175 20.03 6.82 -7.41
N GLN A 176 20.95 7.72 -7.75
CA GLN A 176 20.90 8.63 -8.88
C GLN A 176 22.27 8.68 -9.57
#